data_AF-A0A2M8PJ57-F1
#
_entry.id   AF-A0A2M8PJ57-F1
#
_cell.length_a   1.000
_cell.length_b   1.000
_cell.length_c   1.000
_cell.angle_alpha   90.00
_cell.angle_beta   90.00
_cell.angle_gamma   90.00
#
_symmetry.space_group_name_H-M   'P 1'
#
loop_
_entity.id
_entity.type
_entity.pdbx_description
1 polymer ?
#
loop_
_entity_poly.entity_id
_entity_poly.type
_entity_poly.pdbx_seq_one_letter_code
_entity_poly.pdbx_strand_id
1 'polypeptide(L)'
;MFALTDPEPSVRIAAIELLWEETSPEYIDHLMHLAQFDEEHSVRAEAIKALGSIIYQGELDEIPQETTRPIQELVFNLHTNLDEDLLVRRRALESLANCSH
;
A
#
# COMPACT_ATOMS: atom_id res chain seq x y z
N MET A 1 -11.59 8.43 -8.67
CA MET A 1 -12.09 7.14 -8.19
C MET A 1 -12.30 6.09 -9.29
N PHE A 2 -12.81 6.42 -10.49
CA PHE A 2 -12.97 5.43 -11.59
C PHE A 2 -11.69 4.68 -11.98
N ALA A 3 -10.55 5.36 -12.03
CA ALA A 3 -9.28 4.77 -12.49
C ALA A 3 -8.66 3.74 -11.52
N LEU A 4 -8.91 3.85 -10.21
CA LEU A 4 -8.42 2.88 -9.22
C LEU A 4 -9.16 1.54 -9.28
N THR A 5 -10.33 1.52 -9.92
CA THR A 5 -11.18 0.35 -10.13
C THR A 5 -11.28 -0.04 -11.60
N ASP A 6 -10.40 0.51 -12.44
CA ASP A 6 -10.41 0.23 -13.86
C ASP A 6 -10.12 -1.26 -14.11
N PRO A 7 -10.79 -1.92 -15.07
CA PRO A 7 -10.50 -3.31 -15.37
C PRO A 7 -9.04 -3.54 -15.79
N GLU A 8 -8.41 -2.56 -16.43
CA GLU A 8 -7.04 -2.66 -16.90
C GLU A 8 -6.04 -2.42 -15.73
N PRO A 9 -5.20 -3.40 -15.38
CA PRO A 9 -4.28 -3.29 -14.24
C PRO A 9 -3.29 -2.13 -14.37
N SER A 10 -2.84 -1.85 -15.60
CA SER A 10 -1.94 -0.73 -15.86
C SER A 10 -2.58 0.63 -15.57
N VAL A 11 -3.90 0.76 -15.74
CA VAL A 11 -4.62 1.99 -15.38
C VAL A 11 -4.73 2.14 -13.86
N ARG A 12 -4.96 1.04 -13.13
CA ARG A 12 -4.96 1.07 -11.65
C ARG A 12 -3.60 1.47 -11.09
N ILE A 13 -2.51 0.90 -11.60
CA ILE A 13 -1.13 1.27 -11.24
C ILE A 13 -0.90 2.76 -11.49
N ALA A 14 -1.21 3.25 -12.69
CA ALA A 14 -1.04 4.67 -13.02
C ALA A 14 -1.89 5.57 -12.11
N ALA A 15 -3.08 5.14 -11.71
CA ALA A 15 -3.93 5.88 -10.78
C ALA A 15 -3.30 5.98 -9.38
N ILE A 16 -2.71 4.89 -8.87
CA ILE A 16 -1.98 4.89 -7.59
C ILE A 16 -0.78 5.85 -7.68
N GLU A 17 0.01 5.77 -8.76
CA GLU A 17 1.18 6.63 -8.96
C GLU A 17 0.80 8.12 -9.04
N LEU A 18 -0.30 8.46 -9.72
CA LEU A 18 -0.78 9.84 -9.83
C LEU A 18 -1.32 10.41 -8.52
N LEU A 19 -1.72 9.55 -7.58
CA LEU A 19 -2.30 9.93 -6.29
C LEU A 19 -1.30 9.78 -5.14
N TRP A 20 0.01 9.84 -5.41
CA TRP A 20 1.06 9.61 -4.42
C TRP A 20 1.08 10.61 -3.24
N GLU A 21 0.51 11.81 -3.40
CA GLU A 21 0.37 12.83 -2.35
C GLU A 21 -0.97 12.73 -1.59
N GLU A 22 -1.92 11.94 -2.06
CA GLU A 22 -3.24 11.79 -1.43
C GLU A 22 -3.13 10.91 -0.19
N THR A 23 -3.74 11.34 0.91
CA THR A 23 -3.66 10.67 2.22
C THR A 23 -4.99 10.70 2.98
N SER A 24 -6.09 11.04 2.30
CA SER A 24 -7.43 10.92 2.87
C SER A 24 -7.71 9.48 3.35
N PRO A 25 -8.47 9.32 4.45
CA PRO A 25 -8.82 8.00 4.96
C PRO A 25 -9.44 7.08 3.89
N GLU A 26 -10.28 7.62 3.00
CA GLU A 26 -10.90 6.86 1.92
C GLU A 26 -9.88 6.32 0.91
N TYR A 27 -8.83 7.07 0.62
CA TYR A 27 -7.76 6.61 -0.27
C TYR A 27 -6.87 5.57 0.41
N ILE A 28 -6.55 5.76 1.70
CA ILE A 28 -5.81 4.77 2.49
C ILE A 28 -6.56 3.44 2.53
N ASP A 29 -7.87 3.47 2.84
CA ASP A 29 -8.73 2.29 2.86
C ASP A 29 -8.73 1.59 1.49
N HIS A 30 -8.76 2.37 0.41
CA HIS A 30 -8.74 1.82 -0.95
C HIS A 30 -7.39 1.18 -1.29
N LEU A 31 -6.26 1.80 -0.92
CA LEU A 31 -4.93 1.22 -1.10
C LEU A 31 -4.77 -0.08 -0.30
N MET A 32 -5.27 -0.12 0.95
CA MET A 32 -5.28 -1.34 1.76
C MET A 32 -6.09 -2.45 1.09
N HIS A 33 -7.27 -2.13 0.55
CA HIS A 33 -8.08 -3.08 -0.20
C HIS A 33 -7.35 -3.62 -1.44
N LEU A 34 -6.73 -2.73 -2.24
CA LEU A 34 -5.97 -3.14 -3.43
C LEU A 34 -4.78 -4.02 -3.05
N ALA A 35 -3.99 -3.65 -2.03
CA ALA A 35 -2.86 -4.42 -1.54
C ALA A 35 -3.25 -5.85 -1.11
N GLN A 36 -4.45 -6.00 -0.53
CA GLN A 36 -4.92 -7.28 -0.02
C GLN A 36 -5.62 -8.15 -1.07
N PHE A 37 -6.39 -7.56 -1.99
CA PHE A 37 -7.38 -8.30 -2.78
C PHE A 37 -7.33 -8.08 -4.29
N ASP A 38 -6.51 -7.15 -4.81
CA ASP A 38 -6.42 -7.00 -6.27
C ASP A 38 -5.94 -8.31 -6.92
N GLU A 39 -6.50 -8.67 -8.07
CA GLU A 39 -6.13 -9.93 -8.73
C GLU A 39 -4.70 -9.91 -9.28
N GLU A 40 -4.18 -8.71 -9.58
CA GLU A 40 -2.86 -8.54 -10.17
C GLU A 40 -1.82 -8.19 -9.12
N HIS A 41 -0.84 -9.08 -8.96
CA HIS A 41 0.29 -8.88 -8.03
C HIS A 41 1.05 -7.57 -8.25
N SER A 42 1.08 -7.07 -9.50
CA SER A 42 1.69 -5.78 -9.85
C SER A 42 0.94 -4.58 -9.25
N VAL A 43 -0.40 -4.60 -9.27
CA VAL A 43 -1.24 -3.57 -8.64
C VAL A 43 -1.09 -3.63 -7.13
N ARG A 44 -1.11 -4.84 -6.56
CA ARG A 44 -0.91 -5.04 -5.12
C ARG A 44 0.43 -4.50 -4.65
N ALA A 45 1.49 -4.77 -5.41
CA ALA A 45 2.83 -4.29 -5.13
C ALA A 45 2.93 -2.75 -5.18
N GLU A 46 2.28 -2.10 -6.14
CA GLU A 46 2.23 -0.64 -6.23
C GLU A 46 1.42 -0.02 -5.08
N ALA A 47 0.29 -0.64 -4.70
CA ALA A 47 -0.49 -0.22 -3.55
C ALA A 47 0.33 -0.29 -2.25
N ILE A 48 1.09 -1.38 -2.05
CA ILE A 48 1.98 -1.52 -0.88
C ILE A 48 3.07 -0.46 -0.88
N LYS A 49 3.66 -0.13 -2.03
CA LYS A 49 4.65 0.94 -2.14
C LYS A 49 4.06 2.29 -1.73
N ALA A 50 2.84 2.61 -2.16
CA ALA A 50 2.14 3.83 -1.75
C ALA A 50 1.85 3.83 -0.24
N LEU A 51 1.39 2.70 0.31
CA LEU A 51 1.20 2.51 1.76
C LEU A 51 2.50 2.68 2.55
N GLY A 52 3.65 2.27 2.00
CA GLY A 52 4.96 2.52 2.58
C GLY A 52 5.27 4.01 2.75
N SER A 53 4.90 4.86 1.78
CA SER A 53 5.03 6.32 1.90
C SER A 53 4.17 6.88 3.04
N ILE A 54 2.95 6.35 3.20
CA ILE A 54 2.03 6.75 4.28
C ILE A 54 2.59 6.32 5.65
N ILE A 55 3.17 5.11 5.75
CA ILE A 55 3.88 4.68 6.97
C ILE A 55 4.99 5.66 7.32
N TYR A 56 5.83 6.03 6.34
CA TYR A 56 6.92 6.99 6.55
C TYR A 56 6.42 8.35 7.05
N GLN A 57 5.34 8.87 6.47
CA GLN A 57 4.71 10.12 6.94
C GLN A 57 4.19 10.00 8.38
N GLY A 58 3.70 8.82 8.79
CA GLY A 58 3.33 8.55 10.18
C GLY A 58 4.51 8.60 11.15
N GLU A 59 5.69 8.14 10.72
CA GLU A 59 6.94 8.26 11.50
C GLU A 59 7.41 9.71 11.63
N LEU A 60 7.06 10.57 10.67
CA LEU A 60 7.36 12.00 10.71
C LEU A 60 6.33 12.82 11.50
N ASP A 61 5.39 12.16 12.19
CA ASP A 61 4.24 12.77 12.90
C ASP A 61 3.32 13.61 11.97
N GLU A 62 3.40 13.42 10.65
CA GLU A 62 2.54 14.10 9.66
C GLU A 62 1.17 13.43 9.56
N ILE A 63 1.12 12.11 9.82
CA ILE A 63 -0.09 11.30 9.87
C ILE A 63 -0.20 10.67 11.26
N PRO A 64 -1.39 10.65 11.90
CA PRO A 64 -1.55 10.02 13.19
C PRO A 64 -1.17 8.52 13.15
N GLN A 65 -0.39 8.08 14.13
CA GLN A 65 0.05 6.68 14.30
C GLN A 65 -1.13 5.68 14.40
N GLU A 66 -2.29 6.13 14.84
CA GLU A 66 -3.53 5.33 14.84
C GLU A 66 -3.98 4.95 13.42
N THR A 67 -3.66 5.78 12.42
CA THR A 67 -3.95 5.56 11.01
C THR A 67 -2.93 4.62 10.36
N THR A 68 -1.65 4.70 10.74
CA THR A 68 -0.58 3.90 10.12
C THR A 68 -0.45 2.49 10.70
N ARG A 69 -0.90 2.26 11.95
CA ARG A 69 -0.83 0.93 12.58
C ARG A 69 -1.55 -0.17 11.79
N PRO A 70 -2.81 -0.01 11.33
CA PRO A 70 -3.46 -1.02 10.48
C PRO A 70 -2.70 -1.31 9.19
N ILE A 71 -2.04 -0.29 8.63
CA ILE A 71 -1.23 -0.42 7.41
C ILE A 71 0.01 -1.28 7.69
N GLN A 72 0.72 -1.00 8.78
CA GLN A 72 1.89 -1.78 9.22
C GLN A 72 1.53 -3.25 9.44
N GLU A 73 0.40 -3.53 10.10
CA GLU A 73 -0.10 -4.90 10.32
C GLU A 73 -0.42 -5.62 9.00
N LEU A 74 -1.11 -4.95 8.07
CA LEU A 74 -1.41 -5.50 6.74
C LEU A 74 -0.12 -5.87 6.01
N VAL A 75 0.83 -4.93 5.94
CA VAL A 75 2.09 -5.12 5.23
C VAL A 75 2.93 -6.24 5.87
N PHE A 76 2.96 -6.33 7.20
CA PHE A 76 3.61 -7.44 7.92
C PHE A 76 3.02 -8.80 7.56
N ASN A 77 1.69 -8.91 7.50
CA ASN A 77 1.01 -10.14 7.11
C ASN A 77 1.31 -10.53 5.66
N LEU A 78 1.35 -9.56 4.74
CA LEU A 78 1.70 -9.82 3.34
C LEU A 78 3.15 -10.28 3.18
N HIS A 79 4.09 -9.70 3.93
CA HIS A 79 5.50 -10.12 3.90
C HIS A 79 5.69 -11.58 4.37
N THR A 80 4.99 -11.95 5.45
CA THR A 80 5.13 -13.24 6.12
C THR A 80 4.34 -14.38 5.47
N ASN A 81 3.37 -14.07 4.60
CA ASN A 81 2.65 -15.07 3.82
C ASN A 81 3.58 -15.72 2.78
N LEU A 82 3.84 -17.02 2.92
CA LEU A 82 4.73 -17.76 2.01
C LEU A 82 4.08 -18.10 0.66
N ASP A 83 2.75 -18.11 0.60
CA ASP A 83 1.98 -18.37 -0.62
C ASP A 83 1.76 -17.09 -1.44
N GLU A 84 2.21 -15.94 -0.92
CA GLU A 84 2.13 -14.66 -1.59
C GLU A 84 3.18 -14.50 -2.69
N ASP A 85 2.85 -13.73 -3.72
CA ASP A 85 3.77 -13.41 -4.81
C ASP A 85 5.03 -12.72 -4.30
N LEU A 86 6.18 -13.10 -4.86
CA LEU A 86 7.49 -12.63 -4.42
C LEU A 86 7.62 -11.10 -4.50
N LEU A 87 7.03 -10.46 -5.51
CA LEU A 87 7.07 -9.01 -5.66
C LEU A 87 6.29 -8.31 -4.55
N VAL A 88 5.11 -8.82 -4.22
CA VAL A 88 4.24 -8.32 -3.13
C VAL A 88 4.97 -8.42 -1.79
N ARG A 89 5.54 -9.60 -1.49
CA ARG A 89 6.32 -9.84 -0.26
C ARG A 89 7.54 -8.94 -0.14
N ARG A 90 8.23 -8.70 -1.25
CA ARG A 90 9.39 -7.81 -1.31
C ARG A 90 8.97 -6.36 -1.05
N ARG A 91 7.93 -5.86 -1.72
CA ARG A 91 7.43 -4.50 -1.48
C ARG A 91 6.95 -4.30 -0.06
N ALA A 92 6.37 -5.34 0.53
CA ALA A 92 5.96 -5.31 1.91
C ALA A 92 7.15 -5.15 2.86
N LEU A 93 8.22 -5.92 2.66
CA LEU A 93 9.46 -5.76 3.42
C LEU A 93 10.07 -4.36 3.25
N GLU A 94 10.13 -3.84 2.03
CA GLU A 94 10.63 -2.49 1.75
C GLU A 94 9.81 -1.42 2.48
N SER A 95 8.49 -1.58 2.54
CA SER A 95 7.60 -0.63 3.22
C SER A 95 7.73 -0.67 4.74
N LEU A 96 7.99 -1.85 5.32
CA LEU A 96 8.31 -1.97 6.76
C LEU A 96 9.63 -1.32 7.12
N ALA A 97 10.58 -1.20 6.18
CA ALA A 97 11.82 -0.48 6.45
C ALA A 97 11.57 1.02 6.72
N ASN A 98 10.41 1.56 6.38
CA ASN A 98 10.07 2.96 6.66
C ASN A 98 9.71 3.23 8.12
N CYS A 99 9.32 2.22 8.91
CA CYS A 99 9.01 2.37 10.35
C CYS A 99 10.23 2.13 11.26
N SER A 100 11.44 2.44 10.77
CA SER A 100 12.71 2.12 11.45
C SER A 100 13.19 3.24 12.40
N HIS A 101 12.38 3.77 13.31
CA HIS A 101 12.87 4.66 14.38
C HIS A 101 12.09 4.58 15.70
#